data_AF-A0A9D5MAU7-F1
#
_entry.id   AF-A0A9D5MAU7-F1
#
_cell.length_a   1.000
_cell.length_b   1.000
_cell.length_c   1.000
_cell.angle_alpha   90.00
_cell.angle_beta   90.00
_cell.angle_gamma   90.00
#
_symmetry.space_group_name_H-M   'P 1'
#
loop_
_entity.id
_entity.type
_entity.pdbx_description
1 polymer ?
#
loop_
_entity_poly.entity_id
_entity_poly.type
_entity_poly.pdbx_seq_one_letter_code
_entity_poly.pdbx_strand_id
1 'polypeptide(L)'
;MLAAMLFLLTGCGTGSAFDGSRVSDAFGFRMEYSILNREESADLNLTEGDHLQVSLSHTEGTVDMTVSMEGQEPIYRGNGQQNTEFVLEIAETGNYHISVSGHQAKGNIAFIRILGGQE
;
A
#
# COMPACT_ATOMS: atom_id res chain seq x y z
N MET A 1 -16.49 9.80 41.51
CA MET A 1 -15.14 9.64 40.95
C MET A 1 -15.32 9.36 39.47
N LEU A 2 -15.50 10.37 38.62
CA LEU A 2 -14.45 11.19 38.01
C LEU A 2 -13.34 10.34 37.38
N ALA A 3 -13.45 10.10 36.08
CA ALA A 3 -12.33 9.82 35.20
C ALA A 3 -12.68 10.44 33.83
N ALA A 4 -12.57 11.77 33.76
CA ALA A 4 -12.56 12.48 32.50
C ALA A 4 -11.25 12.12 31.79
N MET A 5 -11.32 11.21 30.82
CA MET A 5 -10.18 10.84 29.99
C MET A 5 -10.03 11.93 28.93
N LEU A 6 -9.28 12.98 29.28
CA LEU A 6 -8.83 14.00 28.33
C LEU A 6 -7.78 13.37 27.41
N PHE A 7 -8.21 12.94 26.22
CA PHE A 7 -7.29 12.77 25.10
C PHE A 7 -6.83 14.17 24.65
N LEU A 8 -5.72 14.62 25.19
CA LEU A 8 -4.97 15.74 24.65
C LEU A 8 -4.34 15.27 23.33
N LEU A 9 -5.10 15.34 22.23
CA LEU A 9 -4.53 15.32 20.89
C LEU A 9 -3.74 16.62 20.71
N THR A 10 -2.45 16.56 21.03
CA THR A 10 -1.48 17.58 20.64
C THR A 10 -1.35 17.55 19.11
N GLY A 11 -2.28 18.21 18.43
CA GLY A 11 -2.13 18.56 17.03
C GLY A 11 -1.14 19.71 16.93
N CYS A 12 0.08 19.43 16.48
CA CYS A 12 0.97 20.48 16.00
C CYS A 12 1.81 19.94 14.84
N GLY A 13 1.37 20.29 13.64
CA GLY A 13 1.97 19.95 12.36
C GLY A 13 1.01 20.39 11.26
N THR A 14 1.14 21.63 10.80
CA THR A 14 0.31 22.23 9.73
C THR A 14 0.72 21.76 8.34
N GLY A 15 0.90 20.45 8.15
CA GLY A 15 1.15 19.82 6.84
C GLY A 15 0.17 18.68 6.61
N SER A 16 -0.29 18.46 5.37
CA SER A 16 -1.14 17.31 5.09
C SER A 16 -0.34 16.02 5.31
N ALA A 17 -0.99 15.02 5.91
CA ALA A 17 -0.40 13.69 6.02
C ALA A 17 -0.40 12.94 4.67
N PHE A 18 -1.24 13.41 3.74
CA PHE A 18 -1.33 12.93 2.37
C PHE A 18 -1.72 14.09 1.45
N ASP A 19 -1.01 14.25 0.33
CA ASP A 19 -1.37 15.12 -0.79
C ASP A 19 -1.08 14.35 -2.09
N GLY A 20 -2.12 14.15 -2.89
CA GLY A 20 -2.05 13.23 -4.02
C GLY A 20 -3.41 12.70 -4.48
N SER A 21 -3.37 11.68 -5.33
CA SER A 21 -4.53 10.96 -5.83
C SER A 21 -4.40 9.47 -5.52
N ARG A 22 -5.54 8.80 -5.34
CA ARG A 22 -5.61 7.34 -5.17
C ARG A 22 -6.78 6.76 -5.94
N VAL A 23 -6.55 5.59 -6.53
CA VAL A 23 -7.58 4.78 -7.18
C VAL A 23 -7.46 3.35 -6.67
N SER A 24 -8.56 2.80 -6.18
CA SER A 24 -8.67 1.41 -5.77
C SER A 24 -9.93 0.82 -6.39
N ASP A 25 -9.77 -0.27 -7.13
CA ASP A 25 -10.82 -0.98 -7.84
C ASP A 25 -10.51 -2.49 -7.88
N ALA A 26 -11.35 -3.28 -8.54
CA ALA A 26 -11.19 -4.73 -8.60
C ALA A 26 -9.92 -5.21 -9.35
N PHE A 27 -9.26 -4.32 -10.10
CA PHE A 27 -8.06 -4.61 -10.89
C PHE A 27 -6.79 -4.02 -10.28
N GLY A 28 -6.89 -3.26 -9.19
CA GLY A 28 -5.68 -2.81 -8.52
C GLY A 28 -5.84 -1.61 -7.60
N PHE A 29 -4.68 -1.17 -7.12
CA PHE A 29 -4.50 -0.05 -6.22
C PHE A 29 -3.36 0.82 -6.73
N ARG A 30 -3.63 2.11 -6.94
CA ARG A 30 -2.68 3.08 -7.51
C ARG A 30 -2.70 4.36 -6.71
N MET A 31 -1.53 4.93 -6.47
CA MET A 31 -1.41 6.25 -5.84
C MET A 31 -0.30 7.07 -6.51
N GLU A 32 -0.55 8.36 -6.62
CA GLU A 32 0.45 9.38 -6.92
C GLU A 32 0.41 10.38 -5.79
N TYR A 33 1.55 10.71 -5.21
CA TYR A 33 1.61 11.54 -4.01
C TYR A 33 2.79 12.51 -4.06
N SER A 34 2.49 13.78 -3.80
CA SER A 34 3.48 14.82 -3.50
C SER A 34 3.90 14.77 -2.03
N ILE A 35 3.02 14.28 -1.15
CA ILE A 35 3.26 14.04 0.27
C ILE A 35 2.57 12.74 0.68
N LEU A 36 3.32 11.78 1.23
CA LEU A 36 2.79 10.63 1.97
C LEU A 36 3.57 10.48 3.29
N ASN A 37 2.86 10.73 4.40
CA ASN A 37 3.35 10.71 5.79
C ASN A 37 2.48 9.80 6.68
N ARG A 38 1.71 8.91 6.06
CA ARG A 38 0.79 7.98 6.73
C ARG A 38 0.76 6.65 6.00
N GLU A 39 0.06 5.70 6.60
CA GLU A 39 -0.33 4.47 5.94
C GLU A 39 -1.55 4.69 5.04
N GLU A 40 -1.49 4.13 3.84
CA GLU A 40 -2.62 3.92 2.95
C GLU A 40 -2.72 2.42 2.66
N SER A 41 -3.94 1.91 2.59
CA SER A 41 -4.19 0.49 2.35
C SER A 41 -5.38 0.24 1.44
N ALA A 42 -5.37 -0.94 0.83
CA ALA A 42 -6.45 -1.44 0.00
C ALA A 42 -6.51 -2.96 0.07
N ASP A 43 -7.71 -3.50 -0.05
CA ASP A 43 -7.94 -4.93 -0.15
C ASP A 43 -8.22 -5.30 -1.61
N LEU A 44 -7.60 -6.38 -2.09
CA LEU A 44 -7.72 -6.85 -3.46
C LEU A 44 -8.02 -8.35 -3.47
N ASN A 45 -9.17 -8.71 -4.06
CA ASN A 45 -9.52 -10.11 -4.28
C ASN A 45 -8.71 -10.65 -5.46
N LEU A 46 -7.80 -11.58 -5.18
CA LEU A 46 -6.94 -12.23 -6.18
C LEU A 46 -7.26 -13.72 -6.24
N THR A 47 -7.14 -14.27 -7.44
CA THR A 47 -7.37 -15.69 -7.72
C THR A 47 -6.03 -16.38 -7.90
N GLU A 48 -5.93 -17.64 -7.46
CA GLU A 48 -4.79 -18.49 -7.75
C GLU A 48 -4.47 -18.49 -9.25
N GLY A 49 -3.20 -18.31 -9.59
CA GLY A 49 -2.72 -18.17 -10.96
C GLY A 49 -2.76 -16.72 -11.50
N ASP A 50 -3.39 -15.79 -10.79
CA ASP A 50 -3.18 -14.37 -11.09
C ASP A 50 -1.74 -13.94 -10.81
N HIS A 51 -1.37 -12.82 -11.41
CA HIS A 51 -0.14 -12.11 -11.12
C HIS A 51 -0.46 -10.71 -10.58
N LEU A 52 0.33 -10.26 -9.61
CA LEU A 52 0.27 -8.90 -9.09
C LEU A 52 1.53 -8.14 -9.52
N GLN A 53 1.40 -7.29 -10.52
CA GLN A 53 2.48 -6.38 -10.93
C GLN A 53 2.58 -5.25 -9.91
N VAL A 54 3.78 -5.04 -9.38
CA VAL A 54 4.11 -3.98 -8.44
C VAL A 54 5.08 -3.04 -9.12
N SER A 55 4.76 -1.75 -9.15
CA SER A 55 5.67 -0.70 -9.59
C SER A 55 5.74 0.44 -8.58
N LEU A 56 6.95 0.89 -8.29
CA LEU A 56 7.24 2.03 -7.43
C LEU A 56 8.21 2.95 -8.17
N SER A 57 7.81 4.20 -8.34
CA SER A 57 8.73 5.29 -8.68
C SER A 57 8.86 6.21 -7.48
N HIS A 58 10.07 6.21 -6.92
CA HIS A 58 10.44 6.93 -5.72
C HIS A 58 11.23 8.19 -6.10
N THR A 59 10.85 9.34 -5.55
CA THR A 59 11.56 10.61 -5.75
C THR A 59 12.18 11.14 -4.46
N GLU A 60 11.48 11.03 -3.33
CA GLU A 60 11.91 11.56 -2.04
C GLU A 60 11.28 10.76 -0.89
N GLY A 61 11.92 10.77 0.28
CA GLY A 61 11.44 10.16 1.53
C GLY A 61 11.70 8.65 1.60
N THR A 62 10.83 7.92 2.29
CA THR A 62 10.85 6.45 2.31
C THR A 62 9.43 5.89 2.26
N VAL A 63 9.28 4.72 1.67
CA VAL A 63 8.01 3.99 1.63
C VAL A 63 8.27 2.58 2.14
N ASP A 64 7.38 2.05 2.97
CA ASP A 64 7.34 0.63 3.33
C ASP A 64 6.08 0.02 2.73
N MET A 65 6.20 -1.18 2.18
CA MET A 65 5.13 -1.87 1.46
C MET A 65 4.98 -3.29 1.98
N THR A 66 3.74 -3.73 2.18
CA THR A 66 3.43 -5.12 2.47
C THR A 66 2.27 -5.61 1.63
N VAL A 67 2.35 -6.86 1.18
CA VAL A 67 1.24 -7.59 0.56
C VAL A 67 1.04 -8.87 1.35
N SER A 68 -0.15 -9.07 1.91
CA SER A 68 -0.45 -10.18 2.81
C SER A 68 -1.88 -10.68 2.67
N MET A 69 -2.09 -11.97 2.88
CA MET A 69 -3.42 -12.52 3.12
C MET A 69 -3.65 -12.64 4.64
N GLU A 70 -4.88 -12.36 5.11
CA GLU A 70 -5.21 -12.47 6.53
C GLU A 70 -4.88 -13.87 7.08
N GLY A 71 -4.21 -13.92 8.24
CA GLY A 71 -3.80 -15.18 8.87
C GLY A 71 -2.57 -15.85 8.24
N GLN A 72 -1.96 -15.25 7.22
CA GLN A 72 -0.74 -15.73 6.58
C GLN A 72 0.43 -14.75 6.75
N GLU A 73 1.65 -15.25 6.59
CA GLU A 73 2.80 -14.36 6.45
C GLU A 73 2.68 -13.53 5.16
N PRO A 74 3.09 -12.25 5.18
CA PRO A 74 3.18 -11.43 3.98
C PRO A 74 4.01 -12.10 2.89
N ILE A 75 3.44 -12.19 1.69
CA ILE A 75 4.13 -12.67 0.49
C ILE A 75 5.17 -11.67 -0.02
N TYR A 76 5.04 -10.40 0.40
CA TYR A 76 6.00 -9.36 0.08
C TYR A 76 6.15 -8.37 1.22
N ARG A 77 7.41 -7.97 1.48
CA ARG A 77 7.82 -6.85 2.31
C ARG A 77 8.91 -6.09 1.57
N GLY A 78 8.70 -4.80 1.32
CA GLY A 78 9.64 -3.97 0.60
C GLY A 78 9.86 -2.64 1.29
N ASN A 79 11.10 -2.18 1.32
CA ASN A 79 11.44 -0.80 1.67
C ASN A 79 11.75 -0.06 0.36
N GLY A 80 10.87 0.85 -0.03
CA GLY A 80 10.90 1.67 -1.23
C GLY A 80 12.02 2.71 -1.27
N GLN A 81 13.25 2.30 -0.99
CA GLN A 81 14.46 3.12 -1.08
C GLN A 81 14.95 3.27 -2.53
N GLN A 82 14.46 2.44 -3.45
CA GLN A 82 14.79 2.47 -4.87
C GLN A 82 13.52 2.24 -5.71
N ASN A 83 13.55 2.73 -6.94
CA ASN A 83 12.53 2.38 -7.93
C ASN A 83 12.52 0.87 -8.13
N THR A 84 11.34 0.28 -8.20
CA THR A 84 11.21 -1.16 -8.40
C THR A 84 10.04 -1.48 -9.31
N GLU A 85 10.20 -2.52 -10.11
CA GLU A 85 9.14 -3.11 -10.92
C GLU A 85 9.34 -4.61 -10.92
N PHE A 86 8.34 -5.35 -10.44
CA PHE A 86 8.38 -6.81 -10.35
C PHE A 86 6.96 -7.37 -10.33
N VAL A 87 6.86 -8.70 -10.40
CA VAL A 87 5.60 -9.43 -10.38
C VAL A 87 5.61 -10.40 -9.21
N LEU A 88 4.51 -10.45 -8.47
CA LEU A 88 4.23 -11.47 -7.46
C LEU A 88 3.26 -12.49 -8.06
N GLU A 89 3.57 -13.78 -7.86
CA GLU A 89 2.66 -14.87 -8.20
C GLU A 89 1.63 -15.06 -7.08
N ILE A 90 0.36 -15.22 -7.45
CA ILE A 90 -0.72 -15.48 -6.51
C ILE A 90 -0.93 -16.99 -6.46
N ALA A 91 -0.39 -17.61 -5.39
CA ALA A 91 -0.46 -19.06 -5.19
C ALA A 91 -1.77 -19.51 -4.51
N GLU A 92 -2.56 -18.60 -3.94
CA GLU A 92 -3.79 -18.93 -3.25
C GLU A 92 -4.87 -17.89 -3.54
N THR A 93 -6.09 -18.37 -3.82
CA THR A 93 -7.25 -17.48 -3.99
C THR A 93 -7.64 -16.86 -2.65
N GLY A 94 -7.72 -15.54 -2.58
CA GLY A 94 -8.15 -14.88 -1.36
C GLY A 94 -8.18 -13.36 -1.45
N ASN A 95 -8.45 -12.74 -0.30
CA ASN A 95 -8.42 -11.29 -0.16
C ASN A 95 -7.05 -10.85 0.36
N TYR A 96 -6.32 -10.12 -0.47
CA TYR A 96 -4.99 -9.63 -0.16
C TYR A 96 -5.04 -8.20 0.33
N HIS A 97 -4.52 -7.98 1.54
CA HIS A 97 -4.31 -6.67 2.11
C HIS A 97 -2.99 -6.10 1.61
N ILE A 98 -3.07 -4.91 1.01
CA ILE A 98 -1.93 -4.11 0.57
C ILE A 98 -1.83 -2.92 1.52
N SER A 99 -0.65 -2.74 2.13
CA SER A 99 -0.34 -1.56 2.93
C SER A 99 0.89 -0.84 2.37
N VAL A 100 0.81 0.49 2.35
CA VAL A 100 1.84 1.41 1.89
C VAL A 100 1.99 2.51 2.93
N SER A 101 3.09 2.49 3.68
CA SER A 101 3.40 3.49 4.71
C SER A 101 4.50 4.43 4.22
N GLY A 102 4.20 5.71 4.09
CA GLY A 102 5.19 6.71 3.69
C GLY A 102 5.70 7.55 4.86
N HIS A 103 6.96 7.96 4.75
CA HIS A 103 7.57 8.99 5.59
C HIS A 103 8.26 10.03 4.71
N GLN A 104 7.65 11.22 4.65
CA GLN A 104 7.97 12.34 3.75
C GLN A 104 8.10 11.90 2.29
N ALA A 105 7.29 10.91 1.90
CA ALA A 105 7.44 10.25 0.64
C ALA A 105 6.82 11.06 -0.50
N LYS A 106 7.50 11.05 -1.65
CA LYS A 106 7.02 11.58 -2.93
C LYS A 106 7.29 10.58 -4.04
N GLY A 107 6.28 10.34 -4.85
CA GLY A 107 6.38 9.36 -5.93
C GLY A 107 5.04 8.85 -6.41
N ASN A 108 5.10 7.67 -7.02
CA ASN A 108 3.93 6.90 -7.41
C ASN A 108 4.14 5.42 -7.11
N ILE A 109 3.05 4.73 -6.84
CA ILE A 109 3.02 3.30 -6.62
C ILE A 109 1.79 2.69 -7.27
N ALA A 110 1.94 1.51 -7.86
CA ALA A 110 0.83 0.77 -8.41
C ALA A 110 0.96 -0.74 -8.12
N PHE A 111 -0.17 -1.32 -7.77
CA PHE A 111 -0.40 -2.75 -7.66
C PHE A 111 -1.48 -3.10 -8.67
N ILE A 112 -1.13 -3.83 -9.72
CA ILE A 112 -2.02 -4.14 -10.85
C ILE A 112 -2.23 -5.64 -10.90
N ARG A 113 -3.49 -6.06 -10.81
CA ARG A 113 -3.88 -7.45 -11.07
C ARG A 113 -3.78 -7.74 -12.56
N ILE A 114 -3.06 -8.78 -12.90
CA ILE A 114 -3.02 -9.40 -14.22
C ILE A 114 -3.72 -10.75 -14.08
N LEU A 115 -4.78 -10.97 -14.86
CA LEU A 115 -5.57 -12.19 -14.78
C LEU A 115 -4.75 -13.38 -15.26
N GLY A 116 -4.70 -14.44 -14.44
CA GLY A 116 -4.18 -15.74 -14.84
C GLY A 116 -5.04 -16.35 -15.94
N GLY A 117 -4.43 -16.78 -17.03
CA GLY A 117 -5.09 -17.60 -18.04
C GLY A 117 -5.24 -19.03 -17.53
N GLN A 118 -6.43 -19.61 -17.64
CA GLN A 118 -6.59 -21.07 -17.60
C GLN A 118 -5.82 -21.64 -18.81
N GLU A 119 -4.60 -22.12 -18.61
CA GLU A 119 -3.94 -22.98 -19.58
C GLU A 119 -4.67 -24.33 -19.70
#